data_AF-Q22DW4-F1
#
_entry.id   AF-Q22DW4-F1
#
_cell.length_a   1.000
_cell.length_b   1.000
_cell.length_c   1.000
_cell.angle_alpha   90.00
_cell.angle_beta   90.00
_cell.angle_gamma   90.00
#
_symmetry.space_group_name_H-M   'P 1'
#
loop_
_entity.id
_entity.type
_entity.pdbx_description
1 polymer ?
#
loop_
_entity_poly.entity_id
_entity_poly.type
_entity_poly.pdbx_seq_one_letter_code
_entity_poly.pdbx_strand_id
1 'polypeptide(L)'
;MSSVQLPDINQNKNYSSIKNLDRRFNKETPNGQKRPLYGSSVFLNTTNNNSVVQNTNNPTPNNNSSTTNLNTLNQSNLSQSQVFVALRSLDKYYKTNDIHDILGHEKDYYPQLSESHKKNQEKEVDGNLNSLKKSFNILRSKSDKREKEIQSMRSDIDKMKMQEKTLLIRTDGAGDVYNELEQEFESTKSLQEEAEMNKKTYEHMLDRMKNDIIAYKLKAHSTEDTLELGESVLTNAVLKQQQIVQKEGKAHQALEHVLKAKEEENKDREAYLENFKKQLMEQTELEKQRDERIKRQQEIAEIAANDIRDLNLKKWRKLQLVHQFLSTFLKKKMESEMKKYQGIEQAFQKIKASTGVNDAGEIVHKFLNREHTYSHLLISISDYEKRIDTLKKKNDELKSQLHSLKQEIFPIEKLEIKQDKLQIDEIYQKYKDTSDKSDNCHLIESRVYDWMIRTLMKLERCIGIEKNKEQYYQDYKKSNLPDLLLRITSILRENLVSLDNSEEAQNVLKATLAQKINGDIELMRRVNRVKPIVDTSQIQRSPSRDSFDKPSARESTEHLSHHSEVELNNSDVDSVDLEKQEFDYVNQLIKETKHDLKRGFAYKNTPQKA
;
A
#
# COMPACT_ATOMS: atom_id res chain seq x y z
N MET A 1 -40.13 32.68 44.14
CA MET A 1 -39.93 33.37 42.86
C MET A 1 -39.30 32.40 41.88
N SER A 2 -39.95 32.23 40.72
CA SER A 2 -39.43 31.67 39.46
C SER A 2 -39.16 30.16 39.39
N SER A 3 -40.27 29.42 39.30
CA SER A 3 -40.37 28.08 38.70
C SER A 3 -40.25 28.15 37.17
N VAL A 4 -39.49 27.23 36.56
CA VAL A 4 -39.59 26.93 35.12
C VAL A 4 -39.80 25.42 34.96
N GLN A 5 -41.04 25.06 34.62
CA GLN A 5 -41.45 23.75 34.13
C GLN A 5 -41.33 23.74 32.60
N LEU A 6 -40.84 22.63 32.04
CA LEU A 6 -41.04 22.27 30.63
C LEU A 6 -41.52 20.80 30.55
N PRO A 7 -42.33 20.44 29.54
CA PRO A 7 -43.32 19.37 29.69
C PRO A 7 -42.94 18.05 29.01
N ASP A 8 -43.51 16.98 29.56
CA ASP A 8 -43.60 15.64 28.98
C ASP A 8 -44.32 15.66 27.62
N ILE A 9 -43.70 15.03 26.63
CA ILE A 9 -44.37 14.63 25.38
C ILE A 9 -44.34 13.10 25.32
N ASN A 10 -45.49 12.53 25.63
CA ASN A 10 -45.79 11.12 25.49
C ASN A 10 -46.93 11.02 24.47
N GLN A 11 -46.65 10.56 23.23
CA GLN A 11 -47.70 10.11 22.32
C GLN A 11 -47.33 8.80 21.62
N ASN A 12 -48.19 7.85 21.95
CA ASN A 12 -48.36 6.49 21.51
C ASN A 12 -48.94 6.42 20.07
N LYS A 13 -48.57 5.40 19.27
CA LYS A 13 -49.36 4.74 18.19
C LYS A 13 -48.46 3.71 17.46
N ASN A 14 -48.57 2.41 17.77
CA ASN A 14 -49.43 1.41 17.13
C ASN A 14 -49.34 1.29 15.59
N TYR A 15 -48.69 0.22 15.11
CA TYR A 15 -49.08 -0.70 14.01
C TYR A 15 -48.24 -1.98 14.20
N SER A 16 -48.77 -3.05 14.82
CA SER A 16 -49.53 -4.17 14.24
C SER A 16 -48.83 -4.97 13.12
N SER A 17 -48.47 -6.21 13.49
CA SER A 17 -48.68 -7.49 12.79
C SER A 17 -48.30 -7.68 11.31
N ILE A 18 -47.50 -8.73 11.08
CA ILE A 18 -47.71 -9.88 10.16
C ILE A 18 -46.58 -10.88 10.50
N LYS A 19 -46.88 -12.04 11.14
CA LYS A 19 -47.07 -13.38 10.54
C LYS A 19 -45.86 -13.77 9.65
N ASN A 20 -45.23 -14.94 9.72
CA ASN A 20 -45.59 -16.26 10.25
C ASN A 20 -44.42 -17.25 9.97
N LEU A 21 -44.38 -18.37 10.71
CA LEU A 21 -44.00 -19.75 10.29
C LEU A 21 -42.57 -19.96 9.72
N ASP A 22 -41.70 -20.83 10.23
CA ASP A 22 -41.88 -22.25 10.56
C ASP A 22 -40.75 -22.71 11.48
N ARG A 23 -41.08 -23.53 12.50
CA ARG A 23 -40.15 -24.49 13.11
C ARG A 23 -40.94 -25.51 13.94
N ARG A 24 -41.17 -26.70 13.36
CA ARG A 24 -41.54 -27.91 14.11
C ARG A 24 -40.92 -29.16 13.45
N PHE A 25 -40.58 -30.12 14.33
CA PHE A 25 -40.24 -31.54 14.12
C PHE A 25 -38.84 -31.83 13.53
N ASN A 26 -37.99 -32.76 14.00
CA ASN A 26 -38.07 -33.99 14.85
C ASN A 26 -36.80 -34.08 15.73
N LYS A 27 -36.78 -34.54 17.00
CA LYS A 27 -37.00 -35.88 17.60
C LYS A 27 -36.08 -37.03 17.14
N GLU A 28 -35.23 -37.46 18.10
CA GLU A 28 -34.87 -38.84 18.51
C GLU A 28 -33.98 -39.75 17.60
N THR A 29 -32.68 -39.85 17.96
CA THR A 29 -31.81 -41.05 18.29
C THR A 29 -31.87 -42.37 17.47
N PRO A 30 -31.02 -43.41 17.70
CA PRO A 30 -29.54 -43.52 17.83
C PRO A 30 -28.94 -44.74 17.06
N ASN A 31 -27.60 -44.92 17.14
CA ASN A 31 -26.82 -46.19 17.00
C ASN A 31 -26.81 -47.00 15.68
N GLY A 32 -25.60 -47.41 15.26
CA GLY A 32 -25.43 -48.54 14.33
C GLY A 32 -24.01 -48.74 13.77
N GLN A 33 -23.21 -49.57 14.44
CA GLN A 33 -21.99 -50.19 13.89
C GLN A 33 -22.33 -51.20 12.76
N LYS A 34 -21.51 -51.29 11.70
CA LYS A 34 -20.76 -52.50 11.26
C LYS A 34 -20.25 -52.42 9.80
N ARG A 35 -18.96 -52.80 9.69
CA ARG A 35 -18.07 -53.29 8.60
C ARG A 35 -18.71 -54.24 7.53
N PRO A 36 -17.97 -54.88 6.58
CA PRO A 36 -16.86 -54.49 5.66
C PRO A 36 -16.98 -55.09 4.21
N LEU A 37 -15.91 -54.92 3.39
CA LEU A 37 -15.37 -55.82 2.34
C LEU A 37 -15.72 -55.67 0.83
N TYR A 38 -14.68 -55.97 0.03
CA TYR A 38 -14.55 -56.42 -1.37
C TYR A 38 -14.43 -55.41 -2.54
N GLY A 39 -13.19 -55.22 -3.01
CA GLY A 39 -12.70 -55.88 -4.23
C GLY A 39 -12.96 -55.23 -5.61
N SER A 40 -11.91 -54.71 -6.25
CA SER A 40 -11.37 -55.24 -7.54
C SER A 40 -10.41 -54.27 -8.25
N SER A 41 -9.17 -54.75 -8.41
CA SER A 41 -8.30 -54.71 -9.61
C SER A 41 -8.76 -53.89 -10.82
N VAL A 42 -7.89 -53.04 -11.41
CA VAL A 42 -7.06 -53.37 -12.59
C VAL A 42 -5.92 -52.33 -12.73
N PHE A 43 -4.69 -52.84 -12.76
CA PHE A 43 -3.45 -52.19 -13.21
C PHE A 43 -3.42 -52.07 -14.74
N LEU A 44 -2.82 -51.02 -15.29
CA LEU A 44 -1.89 -51.15 -16.43
C LEU A 44 -0.86 -50.00 -16.41
N ASN A 45 0.37 -50.38 -16.08
CA ASN A 45 1.59 -49.69 -16.47
C ASN A 45 1.93 -50.06 -17.92
N THR A 46 2.41 -49.11 -18.72
CA THR A 46 3.33 -49.40 -19.82
C THR A 46 4.32 -48.25 -19.98
N THR A 47 5.57 -48.54 -19.66
CA THR A 47 6.80 -47.82 -20.03
C THR A 47 7.38 -48.38 -21.33
N ASN A 48 8.04 -47.52 -22.12
CA ASN A 48 9.18 -47.78 -23.04
C ASN A 48 8.94 -48.76 -24.23
N ASN A 49 9.37 -48.53 -25.48
CA ASN A 49 10.66 -48.04 -25.95
C ASN A 49 10.70 -47.97 -27.50
N ASN A 50 11.67 -47.19 -28.01
CA ASN A 50 12.43 -47.34 -29.26
C ASN A 50 11.88 -46.85 -30.63
N SER A 51 12.31 -45.62 -30.95
CA SER A 51 13.32 -45.25 -31.97
C SER A 51 13.15 -45.67 -33.44
N VAL A 52 13.24 -44.69 -34.37
CA VAL A 52 14.34 -44.50 -35.35
C VAL A 52 13.88 -43.64 -36.57
N VAL A 53 14.60 -42.52 -36.78
CA VAL A 53 15.03 -41.90 -38.07
C VAL A 53 14.20 -40.81 -38.78
N GLN A 54 14.81 -39.61 -38.73
CA GLN A 54 15.13 -38.65 -39.82
C GLN A 54 14.16 -37.52 -40.24
N ASN A 55 14.54 -36.32 -39.74
CA ASN A 55 15.15 -35.21 -40.50
C ASN A 55 14.31 -34.00 -40.95
N THR A 56 14.97 -32.85 -40.73
CA THR A 56 14.91 -31.52 -41.37
C THR A 56 13.72 -30.57 -41.12
N ASN A 57 13.98 -29.59 -40.25
CA ASN A 57 14.07 -28.15 -40.54
C ASN A 57 12.98 -27.48 -41.41
N ASN A 58 12.11 -26.70 -40.75
CA ASN A 58 11.38 -25.59 -41.36
C ASN A 58 12.00 -24.24 -40.92
N PRO A 59 12.38 -23.38 -41.86
CA PRO A 59 12.35 -21.94 -41.67
C PRO A 59 11.37 -21.26 -42.63
N THR A 60 10.71 -20.22 -42.12
CA THR A 60 10.05 -19.13 -42.86
C THR A 60 10.93 -18.52 -43.95
N PRO A 61 10.33 -18.01 -45.03
CA PRO A 61 10.67 -16.68 -45.53
C PRO A 61 9.39 -15.88 -45.89
N ASN A 62 9.28 -14.58 -45.64
CA ASN A 62 10.05 -13.41 -46.06
C ASN A 62 9.76 -12.95 -47.51
N ASN A 63 9.44 -11.66 -47.60
CA ASN A 63 9.19 -10.86 -48.79
C ASN A 63 10.36 -10.93 -49.79
N ASN A 64 10.06 -10.94 -51.09
CA ASN A 64 10.42 -9.84 -52.00
C ASN A 64 9.99 -10.08 -53.46
N SER A 65 9.75 -8.94 -54.08
CA SER A 65 9.61 -8.57 -55.49
C SER A 65 10.48 -9.27 -56.55
N SER A 66 9.92 -9.26 -57.77
CA SER A 66 10.57 -8.92 -59.06
C SER A 66 10.68 -10.01 -60.13
N THR A 67 10.02 -9.70 -61.26
CA THR A 67 10.51 -9.77 -62.66
C THR A 67 10.82 -11.09 -63.37
N THR A 68 10.11 -11.23 -64.50
CA THR A 68 10.56 -11.62 -65.85
C THR A 68 10.86 -13.09 -66.21
N ASN A 69 10.18 -13.48 -67.31
CA ASN A 69 10.72 -14.04 -68.55
C ASN A 69 10.70 -15.57 -68.82
N LEU A 70 10.12 -15.84 -70.00
CA LEU A 70 10.53 -16.75 -71.08
C LEU A 70 10.06 -18.23 -71.07
N ASN A 71 9.29 -18.50 -72.13
CA ASN A 71 9.53 -19.51 -73.16
C ASN A 71 8.98 -20.94 -72.99
N THR A 72 7.98 -21.26 -73.83
CA THR A 72 8.04 -22.20 -74.98
C THR A 72 7.80 -23.67 -74.57
N LEU A 73 7.12 -24.54 -75.31
CA LEU A 73 6.76 -24.58 -76.73
C LEU A 73 5.67 -25.66 -76.90
N ASN A 74 4.92 -25.52 -78.00
CA ASN A 74 4.51 -26.59 -78.94
C ASN A 74 3.09 -27.21 -78.92
N GLN A 75 2.43 -26.86 -80.04
CA GLN A 75 1.77 -27.72 -81.03
C GLN A 75 0.25 -27.92 -80.94
N SER A 76 -0.45 -27.17 -81.79
CA SER A 76 -1.16 -27.76 -82.93
C SER A 76 -1.41 -26.73 -84.03
N ASN A 77 -0.80 -26.96 -85.19
CA ASN A 77 -1.00 -26.25 -86.45
C ASN A 77 -2.36 -26.59 -87.06
N LEU A 78 -3.13 -25.59 -87.48
CA LEU A 78 -4.00 -25.72 -88.66
C LEU A 78 -4.14 -24.36 -89.33
N SER A 79 -3.59 -24.27 -90.54
CA SER A 79 -3.52 -23.06 -91.37
C SER A 79 -4.83 -22.86 -92.16
N GLN A 80 -5.49 -21.72 -91.97
CA GLN A 80 -6.50 -21.21 -92.92
C GLN A 80 -5.94 -20.01 -93.70
N SER A 81 -4.82 -20.28 -94.38
CA SER A 81 -4.30 -19.52 -95.52
C SER A 81 -5.07 -19.91 -96.80
N GLN A 82 -6.41 -19.77 -96.81
CA GLN A 82 -7.26 -20.14 -97.95
C GLN A 82 -8.40 -19.15 -98.27
N VAL A 83 -8.38 -17.92 -97.75
CA VAL A 83 -9.41 -16.90 -98.12
C VAL A 83 -8.86 -15.78 -99.02
N PHE A 84 -7.54 -15.74 -99.27
CA PHE A 84 -6.93 -14.73 -100.16
C PHE A 84 -6.46 -15.26 -101.54
N VAL A 85 -6.74 -16.53 -101.85
CA VAL A 85 -6.40 -17.18 -103.14
C VAL A 85 -7.65 -17.48 -104.00
N ALA A 86 -8.86 -17.27 -103.47
CA ALA A 86 -10.12 -17.53 -104.17
C ALA A 86 -10.77 -16.29 -104.84
N LEU A 87 -10.16 -15.09 -104.72
CA LEU A 87 -10.66 -13.84 -105.33
C LEU A 87 -9.77 -13.28 -106.45
N ARG A 88 -8.88 -14.12 -107.02
CA ARG A 88 -7.96 -13.72 -108.12
C ARG A 88 -7.90 -14.70 -109.29
N SER A 89 -8.90 -15.57 -109.44
CA SER A 89 -9.04 -16.55 -110.52
C SER A 89 -10.36 -16.47 -111.29
N LEU A 90 -11.10 -15.36 -111.14
CA LEU A 90 -12.38 -15.09 -111.82
C LEU A 90 -12.32 -13.85 -112.75
N ASP A 91 -11.13 -13.58 -113.30
CA ASP A 91 -10.90 -12.54 -114.33
C ASP A 91 -10.18 -13.10 -115.57
N LYS A 92 -10.24 -14.44 -115.76
CA LYS A 92 -9.58 -15.15 -116.87
C LYS A 92 -10.51 -16.06 -117.68
N TYR A 93 -11.84 -15.86 -117.56
CA TYR A 93 -12.84 -16.64 -118.31
C TYR A 93 -14.03 -15.83 -118.84
N TYR A 94 -13.91 -14.50 -118.90
CA TYR A 94 -14.80 -13.66 -119.69
C TYR A 94 -14.02 -12.89 -120.75
N LYS A 95 -14.17 -13.37 -122.00
CA LYS A 95 -14.10 -12.59 -123.26
C LYS A 95 -12.75 -12.38 -123.96
N THR A 96 -11.95 -13.43 -124.07
CA THR A 96 -11.36 -13.79 -125.38
C THR A 96 -12.00 -15.09 -125.84
N ASN A 97 -12.99 -14.98 -126.71
CA ASN A 97 -13.29 -15.93 -127.78
C ASN A 97 -14.41 -15.34 -128.63
N ASP A 98 -13.97 -14.88 -129.80
CA ASP A 98 -14.64 -14.94 -131.09
C ASP A 98 -15.99 -15.67 -131.12
N ILE A 99 -17.02 -14.90 -131.45
CA ILE A 99 -18.16 -15.39 -132.23
C ILE A 99 -18.26 -14.48 -133.46
N HIS A 100 -17.19 -14.42 -134.24
CA HIS A 100 -17.24 -13.94 -135.62
C HIS A 100 -17.35 -15.08 -136.64
N ASP A 101 -17.57 -16.34 -136.21
CA ASP A 101 -17.41 -17.50 -137.11
C ASP A 101 -18.43 -18.65 -136.88
N ILE A 102 -19.68 -18.32 -136.57
CA ILE A 102 -20.83 -19.25 -136.68
C ILE A 102 -21.95 -18.59 -137.50
N LEU A 103 -21.58 -18.11 -138.68
CA LEU A 103 -22.45 -18.10 -139.86
C LEU A 103 -21.58 -18.47 -141.07
N GLY A 104 -21.15 -19.72 -141.08
CA GLY A 104 -20.89 -20.42 -142.33
C GLY A 104 -22.18 -20.51 -143.14
N HIS A 105 -22.10 -20.15 -144.41
CA HIS A 105 -22.08 -21.09 -145.54
C HIS A 105 -21.76 -20.28 -146.80
N GLU A 106 -20.68 -20.58 -147.52
CA GLU A 106 -20.61 -21.60 -148.58
C GLU A 106 -21.73 -21.44 -149.64
N LYS A 107 -21.49 -21.43 -150.94
CA LYS A 107 -20.29 -21.64 -151.77
C LYS A 107 -20.63 -21.24 -153.21
N ASP A 108 -19.61 -20.79 -153.92
CA ASP A 108 -19.32 -20.84 -155.36
C ASP A 108 -20.26 -21.63 -156.28
N TYR A 109 -20.64 -21.06 -157.44
CA TYR A 109 -20.31 -21.61 -158.78
C TYR A 109 -20.78 -20.70 -159.95
N TYR A 110 -19.85 -20.51 -160.91
CA TYR A 110 -19.80 -19.80 -162.22
C TYR A 110 -20.82 -20.31 -163.30
N PRO A 111 -20.80 -19.94 -164.63
CA PRO A 111 -20.00 -18.98 -165.46
C PRO A 111 -20.75 -18.16 -166.58
N GLN A 112 -20.04 -17.16 -167.12
CA GLN A 112 -19.82 -16.70 -168.53
C GLN A 112 -20.85 -16.78 -169.71
N LEU A 113 -20.83 -15.66 -170.47
CA LEU A 113 -20.64 -15.49 -171.95
C LEU A 113 -21.82 -15.45 -172.96
N SER A 114 -21.86 -14.29 -173.64
CA SER A 114 -22.02 -14.01 -175.09
C SER A 114 -23.31 -14.31 -175.88
N GLU A 115 -23.91 -13.21 -176.36
CA GLU A 115 -24.32 -12.82 -177.73
C GLU A 115 -24.96 -13.80 -178.76
N SER A 116 -26.08 -13.30 -179.34
CA SER A 116 -26.75 -13.63 -180.62
C SER A 116 -27.54 -14.96 -180.66
N HIS A 117 -28.72 -15.16 -181.28
CA HIS A 117 -29.53 -14.44 -182.26
C HIS A 117 -31.03 -14.83 -182.10
N LYS A 118 -31.92 -13.84 -182.28
CA LYS A 118 -33.27 -13.81 -182.90
C LYS A 118 -34.18 -15.07 -182.99
N LYS A 119 -35.44 -14.84 -182.52
CA LYS A 119 -36.78 -15.40 -182.88
C LYS A 119 -37.35 -16.55 -182.01
N ASN A 120 -38.12 -16.18 -180.97
CA ASN A 120 -39.51 -16.64 -180.70
C ASN A 120 -39.88 -16.35 -179.22
N GLN A 121 -40.05 -15.06 -178.90
CA GLN A 121 -40.61 -14.57 -177.63
C GLN A 121 -42.13 -14.59 -177.74
N GLU A 122 -42.83 -15.29 -176.84
CA GLU A 122 -44.21 -14.97 -176.35
C GLU A 122 -44.85 -16.12 -175.53
N LYS A 123 -44.22 -17.29 -175.38
CA LYS A 123 -44.79 -18.41 -174.57
C LYS A 123 -43.99 -18.82 -173.32
N GLU A 124 -42.85 -18.20 -173.03
CA GLU A 124 -41.97 -18.59 -171.91
C GLU A 124 -42.08 -17.66 -170.67
N VAL A 125 -42.61 -16.44 -170.86
CA VAL A 125 -42.75 -15.42 -169.79
C VAL A 125 -43.80 -15.82 -168.74
N ASP A 126 -44.86 -16.53 -169.14
CA ASP A 126 -45.92 -16.97 -168.20
C ASP A 126 -45.49 -18.14 -167.30
N GLY A 127 -44.53 -18.96 -167.73
CA GLY A 127 -43.98 -20.06 -166.91
C GLY A 127 -43.14 -19.56 -165.75
N ASN A 128 -42.28 -18.57 -165.99
CA ASN A 128 -41.37 -18.03 -164.99
C ASN A 128 -42.07 -17.17 -163.92
N LEU A 129 -43.20 -16.51 -164.25
CA LEU A 129 -43.98 -15.74 -163.28
C LEU A 129 -44.65 -16.63 -162.21
N ASN A 130 -45.09 -17.83 -162.58
CA ASN A 130 -45.72 -18.78 -161.65
C ASN A 130 -44.72 -19.44 -160.69
N SER A 131 -43.48 -19.67 -161.14
CA SER A 131 -42.39 -20.17 -160.30
C SER A 131 -42.01 -19.18 -159.21
N LEU A 132 -41.99 -17.89 -159.54
CA LEU A 132 -41.66 -16.81 -158.61
C LEU A 132 -42.76 -16.58 -157.54
N LYS A 133 -44.03 -16.75 -157.91
CA LYS A 133 -45.15 -16.71 -156.95
C LYS A 133 -45.07 -17.84 -155.91
N LYS A 134 -44.68 -19.04 -156.31
CA LYS A 134 -44.51 -20.17 -155.39
C LYS A 134 -43.35 -19.96 -154.42
N SER A 135 -42.20 -19.45 -154.88
CA SER A 135 -41.06 -19.16 -154.00
C SER A 135 -41.35 -18.06 -152.99
N PHE A 136 -42.08 -17.01 -153.38
CA PHE A 136 -42.52 -15.95 -152.48
C PHE A 136 -43.47 -16.47 -151.38
N ASN A 137 -44.44 -17.32 -151.73
CA ASN A 137 -45.35 -17.91 -150.75
C ASN A 137 -44.63 -18.82 -149.73
N ILE A 138 -43.60 -19.55 -150.17
CA ILE A 138 -42.77 -20.39 -149.28
C ILE A 138 -41.94 -19.51 -148.32
N LEU A 139 -41.35 -18.42 -148.82
CA LEU A 139 -40.59 -17.47 -148.00
C LEU A 139 -41.49 -16.76 -146.97
N ARG A 140 -42.70 -16.36 -147.36
CA ARG A 140 -43.68 -15.78 -146.44
C ARG A 140 -44.08 -16.75 -145.34
N SER A 141 -44.38 -18.01 -145.68
CA SER A 141 -44.69 -19.04 -144.69
C SER A 141 -43.51 -19.31 -143.73
N LYS A 142 -42.26 -19.30 -144.21
CA LYS A 142 -41.07 -19.41 -143.35
C LYS A 142 -40.90 -18.19 -142.44
N SER A 143 -41.18 -16.99 -142.94
CA SER A 143 -41.16 -15.76 -142.14
C SER A 143 -42.19 -15.82 -141.02
N ASP A 144 -43.43 -16.21 -141.33
CA ASP A 144 -44.51 -16.32 -140.35
C ASP A 144 -44.21 -17.38 -139.27
N LYS A 145 -43.52 -18.48 -139.63
CA LYS A 145 -43.06 -19.49 -138.67
C LYS A 145 -41.99 -18.94 -137.74
N ARG A 146 -41.00 -18.22 -138.28
CA ARG A 146 -39.95 -17.58 -137.47
C ARG A 146 -40.51 -16.50 -136.56
N GLU A 147 -41.49 -15.72 -137.02
CA GLU A 147 -42.14 -14.71 -136.18
C GLU A 147 -42.88 -15.36 -135.00
N LYS A 148 -43.59 -16.48 -135.23
CA LYS A 148 -44.21 -17.27 -134.15
C LYS A 148 -43.19 -17.83 -133.16
N GLU A 149 -42.05 -18.30 -133.65
CA GLU A 149 -40.96 -18.80 -132.80
C GLU A 149 -40.32 -17.68 -131.98
N ILE A 150 -40.11 -16.50 -132.58
CA ILE A 150 -39.65 -15.29 -131.89
C ILE A 150 -40.67 -14.87 -130.82
N GLN A 151 -41.96 -14.92 -131.13
CA GLN A 151 -43.01 -14.57 -130.18
C GLN A 151 -43.11 -15.59 -129.03
N SER A 152 -42.89 -16.88 -129.30
CA SER A 152 -42.74 -17.92 -128.27
C SER A 152 -41.54 -17.65 -127.36
N MET A 153 -40.37 -17.37 -127.96
CA MET A 153 -39.16 -17.06 -127.20
C MET A 153 -39.32 -15.80 -126.34
N ARG A 154 -40.02 -14.77 -126.83
CA ARG A 154 -40.34 -13.57 -126.03
C ARG A 154 -41.23 -13.91 -124.84
N SER A 155 -42.28 -14.71 -125.04
CA SER A 155 -43.13 -15.21 -123.96
C SER A 155 -42.32 -15.98 -122.91
N ASP A 156 -41.37 -16.81 -123.34
CA ASP A 156 -40.56 -17.60 -122.40
C ASP A 156 -39.52 -16.75 -121.67
N ILE A 157 -38.96 -15.72 -122.33
CA ILE A 157 -38.12 -14.70 -121.66
C ILE A 157 -38.93 -13.97 -120.59
N ASP A 158 -40.17 -13.60 -120.85
CA ASP A 158 -41.01 -12.90 -119.87
C ASP A 158 -41.39 -13.82 -118.69
N LYS A 159 -41.63 -15.12 -118.93
CA LYS A 159 -41.80 -16.12 -117.87
C LYS A 159 -40.53 -16.27 -117.02
N MET A 160 -39.36 -16.34 -117.64
CA MET A 160 -38.09 -16.43 -116.89
C MET A 160 -37.82 -15.16 -116.09
N LYS A 161 -38.11 -13.97 -116.63
CA LYS A 161 -38.03 -12.71 -115.87
C LYS A 161 -38.99 -12.66 -114.69
N MET A 162 -40.20 -13.20 -114.83
CA MET A 162 -41.13 -13.34 -113.69
C MET A 162 -40.60 -14.31 -112.64
N GLN A 163 -40.00 -15.43 -113.04
CA GLN A 163 -39.37 -16.38 -112.11
C GLN A 163 -38.16 -15.76 -111.40
N GLU A 164 -37.31 -15.04 -112.13
CA GLU A 164 -36.18 -14.29 -111.59
C GLU A 164 -36.64 -13.26 -110.56
N LYS A 165 -37.65 -12.46 -110.88
CA LYS A 165 -38.23 -11.48 -109.93
C LYS A 165 -38.82 -12.15 -108.69
N THR A 166 -39.45 -13.32 -108.84
CA THR A 166 -40.02 -14.08 -107.72
C THR A 166 -38.93 -14.65 -106.83
N LEU A 167 -37.83 -15.13 -107.43
CA LEU A 167 -36.65 -15.61 -106.70
C LEU A 167 -35.94 -14.45 -105.99
N LEU A 168 -35.82 -13.28 -106.63
CA LEU A 168 -35.20 -12.09 -106.04
C LEU A 168 -35.96 -11.61 -104.79
N ILE A 169 -37.29 -11.55 -104.87
CA ILE A 169 -38.14 -11.19 -103.71
C ILE A 169 -38.00 -12.23 -102.58
N ARG A 170 -37.83 -13.51 -102.92
CA ARG A 170 -37.62 -14.58 -101.93
C ARG A 170 -36.23 -14.54 -101.31
N THR A 171 -35.19 -14.17 -102.06
CA THR A 171 -33.83 -14.02 -101.53
C THR A 171 -33.70 -12.76 -100.67
N ASP A 172 -34.33 -11.66 -101.06
CA ASP A 172 -34.33 -10.42 -100.28
C ASP A 172 -35.10 -10.61 -98.97
N GLY A 173 -36.29 -11.24 -99.01
CA GLY A 173 -37.04 -11.59 -97.81
C GLY A 173 -36.34 -12.62 -96.91
N ALA A 174 -35.52 -13.52 -97.46
CA ALA A 174 -34.70 -14.43 -96.67
C ALA A 174 -33.53 -13.72 -95.97
N GLY A 175 -33.01 -12.65 -96.57
CA GLY A 175 -31.99 -11.79 -95.95
C GLY A 175 -32.54 -11.02 -94.76
N ASP A 176 -33.74 -10.46 -94.88
CA ASP A 176 -34.41 -9.76 -93.77
C ASP A 176 -34.68 -10.71 -92.59
N VAL A 177 -35.18 -11.92 -92.86
CA VAL A 177 -35.39 -12.95 -91.83
C VAL A 177 -34.07 -13.39 -91.19
N TYR A 178 -32.99 -13.49 -91.97
CA TYR A 178 -31.67 -13.83 -91.43
C TYR A 178 -31.15 -12.72 -90.49
N ASN A 179 -31.29 -11.45 -90.88
CA ASN A 179 -30.89 -10.31 -90.06
C ASN A 179 -31.72 -10.22 -88.77
N GLU A 180 -33.03 -10.49 -88.84
CA GLU A 180 -33.91 -10.56 -87.68
C GLU A 180 -33.48 -11.70 -86.73
N LEU A 181 -33.21 -12.89 -87.27
CA LEU A 181 -32.71 -14.03 -86.49
C LEU A 181 -31.34 -13.74 -85.87
N GLU A 182 -30.45 -13.05 -86.58
CA GLU A 182 -29.13 -12.66 -86.09
C GLU A 182 -29.25 -11.60 -84.97
N GLN A 183 -30.18 -10.66 -85.11
CA GLN A 183 -30.49 -9.68 -84.07
C GLN A 183 -31.10 -10.33 -82.82
N GLU A 184 -32.02 -11.29 -82.99
CA GLU A 184 -32.57 -12.09 -81.88
C GLU A 184 -31.49 -12.94 -81.21
N PHE A 185 -30.59 -13.53 -81.99
CA PHE A 185 -29.46 -14.29 -81.47
C PHE A 185 -28.51 -13.39 -80.65
N GLU A 186 -28.15 -12.21 -81.14
CA GLU A 186 -27.28 -11.29 -80.40
C GLU A 186 -28.00 -10.74 -79.16
N SER A 187 -29.31 -10.50 -79.24
CA SER A 187 -30.12 -10.09 -78.09
C SER A 187 -30.19 -11.18 -77.00
N THR A 188 -30.44 -12.43 -77.38
CA THR A 188 -30.47 -13.56 -76.45
C THR A 188 -29.10 -13.85 -75.85
N LYS A 189 -28.03 -13.71 -76.63
CA LYS A 189 -26.66 -13.80 -76.16
C LYS A 189 -26.33 -12.67 -75.16
N SER A 190 -26.72 -11.43 -75.44
CA SER A 190 -26.56 -10.31 -74.51
C SER A 190 -27.31 -10.56 -73.19
N LEU A 191 -28.54 -11.08 -73.26
CA LEU A 191 -29.31 -11.47 -72.06
C LEU A 191 -28.64 -12.62 -71.29
N GLN A 192 -28.03 -13.58 -71.98
CA GLN A 192 -27.26 -14.65 -71.35
C GLN A 192 -26.03 -14.11 -70.62
N GLU A 193 -25.27 -13.22 -71.26
CA GLU A 193 -24.10 -12.58 -70.65
C GLU A 193 -24.50 -11.75 -69.41
N GLU A 194 -25.62 -11.03 -69.47
CA GLU A 194 -26.19 -10.33 -68.31
C GLU A 194 -26.59 -11.30 -67.19
N ALA A 195 -27.25 -12.41 -67.53
CA ALA A 195 -27.61 -13.45 -66.56
C ALA A 195 -26.38 -14.09 -65.91
N GLU A 196 -25.30 -14.30 -66.66
CA GLU A 196 -24.02 -14.80 -66.15
C GLU A 196 -23.33 -13.78 -65.23
N MET A 197 -23.36 -12.49 -65.57
CA MET A 197 -22.86 -11.43 -64.70
C MET A 197 -23.66 -11.36 -63.40
N ASN A 198 -24.99 -11.39 -63.48
CA ASN A 198 -25.87 -11.40 -62.32
C ASN A 198 -25.61 -12.62 -61.43
N LYS A 199 -25.44 -13.81 -62.03
CA LYS A 199 -25.05 -15.03 -61.30
C LYS A 199 -23.76 -14.83 -60.52
N LYS A 200 -22.71 -14.28 -61.13
CA LYS A 200 -21.43 -13.98 -60.45
C LYS A 200 -21.62 -12.98 -59.30
N THR A 201 -22.46 -11.95 -59.49
CA THR A 201 -22.79 -11.00 -58.42
C THR A 201 -23.48 -11.70 -57.24
N TYR A 202 -24.44 -12.59 -57.50
CA TYR A 202 -25.10 -13.37 -56.46
C TYR A 202 -24.14 -14.34 -55.75
N GLU A 203 -23.24 -14.99 -56.48
CA GLU A 203 -22.19 -15.84 -55.90
C GLU A 203 -21.29 -15.05 -54.96
N HIS A 204 -20.83 -13.86 -55.38
CA HIS A 204 -20.04 -12.98 -54.51
C HIS A 204 -20.81 -12.51 -53.27
N MET A 205 -22.10 -12.18 -53.39
CA MET A 205 -22.93 -11.83 -52.24
C MET A 205 -23.09 -13.01 -51.27
N LEU A 206 -23.29 -14.23 -51.78
CA LEU A 206 -23.36 -15.43 -50.96
C LEU A 206 -22.05 -15.70 -50.22
N ASP A 207 -20.91 -15.55 -50.89
CA ASP A 207 -19.61 -15.78 -50.25
C ASP A 207 -19.30 -14.71 -49.20
N ARG A 208 -19.65 -13.45 -49.45
CA ARG A 208 -19.60 -12.41 -48.41
C ARG A 208 -20.49 -12.75 -47.23
N MET A 209 -21.74 -13.17 -47.46
CA MET A 209 -22.65 -13.56 -46.38
C MET A 209 -22.13 -14.75 -45.58
N LYS A 210 -21.52 -15.76 -46.23
CA LYS A 210 -20.87 -16.88 -45.54
C LYS A 210 -19.74 -16.39 -44.65
N ASN A 211 -18.89 -15.49 -45.15
CA ASN A 211 -17.79 -14.91 -44.39
C ASN A 211 -18.31 -14.09 -43.20
N ASP A 212 -19.36 -13.29 -43.40
CA ASP A 212 -20.00 -12.52 -42.33
C ASP A 212 -20.58 -13.47 -41.25
N ILE A 213 -21.25 -14.56 -41.64
CA ILE A 213 -21.74 -15.58 -40.70
C ILE A 213 -20.60 -16.19 -39.90
N ILE A 214 -19.48 -16.52 -40.53
CA ILE A 214 -18.29 -17.06 -39.84
C ILE A 214 -17.73 -16.03 -38.85
N ALA A 215 -17.63 -14.76 -39.26
CA ALA A 215 -17.17 -13.68 -38.39
C ALA A 215 -18.09 -13.49 -37.18
N TYR A 216 -19.42 -13.56 -37.37
CA TYR A 216 -20.38 -13.50 -36.27
C TYR A 216 -20.27 -14.70 -35.33
N LYS A 217 -20.06 -15.92 -35.85
CA LYS A 217 -19.83 -17.11 -35.02
C LYS A 217 -18.55 -17.00 -34.19
N LEU A 218 -17.46 -16.54 -34.78
CA LEU A 218 -16.20 -16.30 -34.06
C LEU A 218 -16.38 -15.25 -32.97
N LYS A 219 -17.11 -14.17 -33.26
CA LYS A 219 -17.43 -13.14 -32.25
C LYS A 219 -18.31 -13.69 -31.13
N ALA A 220 -19.31 -14.52 -31.46
CA ALA A 220 -20.18 -15.16 -30.47
C ALA A 220 -19.38 -16.07 -29.53
N HIS A 221 -18.49 -16.92 -30.06
CA HIS A 221 -17.62 -17.75 -29.24
C HIS A 221 -16.65 -16.92 -28.40
N SER A 222 -16.05 -15.87 -28.95
CA SER A 222 -15.20 -14.97 -28.14
C SER A 222 -15.98 -14.32 -26.99
N THR A 223 -17.25 -13.97 -27.18
CA THR A 223 -18.08 -13.46 -26.09
C THR A 223 -18.46 -14.53 -25.07
N GLU A 224 -18.67 -15.77 -25.52
CA GLU A 224 -18.92 -16.94 -24.67
C GLU A 224 -17.70 -17.25 -23.79
N ASP A 225 -16.49 -17.28 -24.36
CA ASP A 225 -15.24 -17.46 -23.60
C ASP A 225 -15.05 -16.36 -22.53
N THR A 226 -15.37 -15.10 -22.87
CA THR A 226 -15.29 -14.01 -21.89
C THR A 226 -16.34 -14.13 -20.79
N LEU A 227 -17.50 -14.71 -21.10
CA LEU A 227 -18.57 -14.96 -20.13
C LEU A 227 -18.15 -16.09 -19.17
N GLU A 228 -17.64 -17.21 -19.70
CA GLU A 228 -17.12 -18.32 -18.89
C GLU A 228 -15.98 -17.88 -17.97
N LEU A 229 -15.06 -17.06 -18.49
CA LEU A 229 -14.01 -16.46 -17.68
C LEU A 229 -14.60 -15.57 -16.57
N GLY A 230 -15.61 -14.76 -16.91
CA GLY A 230 -16.34 -13.93 -15.95
C GLY A 230 -17.01 -14.76 -14.84
N GLU A 231 -17.65 -15.87 -15.18
CA GLU A 231 -18.26 -16.81 -14.23
C GLU A 231 -17.20 -17.46 -13.33
N SER A 232 -16.06 -17.87 -13.88
CA SER A 232 -14.93 -18.39 -13.12
C SER A 232 -14.36 -17.35 -12.14
N VAL A 233 -14.24 -16.08 -12.56
CA VAL A 233 -13.82 -15.00 -11.66
C VAL A 233 -14.84 -14.75 -10.56
N LEU A 234 -16.14 -14.74 -10.90
CA LEU A 234 -17.22 -14.54 -9.94
C LEU A 234 -17.27 -15.67 -8.89
N THR A 235 -17.19 -16.93 -9.31
CA THR A 235 -17.15 -18.07 -8.39
C THR A 235 -15.94 -18.02 -7.46
N ASN A 236 -14.76 -17.66 -7.97
CA ASN A 236 -13.56 -17.43 -7.16
C ASN A 236 -13.73 -16.27 -6.16
N ALA A 237 -14.40 -15.18 -6.56
CA ALA A 237 -14.70 -14.07 -5.67
C ALA A 237 -15.68 -14.47 -4.55
N VAL A 238 -16.71 -15.26 -4.87
CA VAL A 238 -17.66 -15.81 -3.89
C VAL A 238 -16.94 -16.73 -2.89
N LEU A 239 -16.04 -17.61 -3.34
CA LEU A 239 -15.25 -18.46 -2.45
C LEU A 239 -14.34 -17.63 -1.52
N LYS A 240 -13.67 -16.60 -2.04
CA LYS A 240 -12.88 -15.68 -1.21
C LYS A 240 -13.73 -14.95 -0.18
N GLN A 241 -14.93 -14.51 -0.57
CA GLN A 241 -15.86 -13.86 0.36
C GLN A 241 -16.30 -14.81 1.48
N GLN A 242 -16.62 -16.07 1.16
CA GLN A 242 -16.93 -17.08 2.18
C GLN A 242 -15.76 -17.32 3.14
N GLN A 243 -14.52 -17.35 2.64
CA GLN A 243 -13.33 -17.46 3.49
C GLN A 243 -13.14 -16.25 4.41
N ILE A 244 -13.43 -15.04 3.94
CA ILE A 244 -13.38 -13.82 4.76
C ILE A 244 -14.40 -13.93 5.88
N VAL A 245 -15.66 -14.25 5.58
CA VAL A 245 -16.72 -14.42 6.59
C VAL A 245 -16.35 -15.48 7.63
N GLN A 246 -15.74 -16.60 7.21
CA GLN A 246 -15.24 -17.62 8.15
C GLN A 246 -14.12 -17.09 9.05
N LYS A 247 -13.18 -16.31 8.51
CA LYS A 247 -12.10 -15.69 9.30
C LYS A 247 -12.64 -14.64 10.27
N GLU A 248 -13.60 -13.82 9.83
CA GLU A 248 -14.29 -12.85 10.68
C GLU A 248 -15.04 -13.52 11.82
N GLY A 249 -15.73 -14.63 11.56
CA GLY A 249 -16.39 -15.44 12.59
C GLY A 249 -15.40 -16.00 13.62
N LYS A 250 -14.25 -16.52 13.19
CA LYS A 250 -13.18 -16.98 14.10
C LYS A 250 -12.58 -15.84 14.92
N ALA A 251 -12.38 -14.67 14.32
CA ALA A 251 -11.88 -13.48 15.02
C ALA A 251 -12.88 -12.99 16.08
N HIS A 252 -14.19 -12.98 15.76
CA HIS A 252 -15.23 -12.65 16.74
C HIS A 252 -15.27 -13.63 17.91
N GLN A 253 -15.18 -14.93 17.65
CA GLN A 253 -15.10 -15.94 18.71
C GLN A 253 -13.87 -15.73 19.60
N ALA A 254 -12.70 -15.48 19.02
CA ALA A 254 -11.48 -15.20 19.78
C ALA A 254 -11.62 -13.94 20.64
N LEU A 255 -12.23 -12.88 20.11
CA LEU A 255 -12.51 -11.65 20.84
C LEU A 255 -13.47 -11.88 22.01
N GLU A 256 -14.53 -12.67 21.81
CA GLU A 256 -15.47 -13.04 22.87
C GLU A 256 -14.77 -13.81 24.02
N HIS A 257 -13.84 -14.71 23.68
CA HIS A 257 -13.02 -15.41 24.68
C HIS A 257 -12.13 -14.46 25.47
N VAL A 258 -11.48 -13.49 24.81
CA VAL A 258 -10.64 -12.49 25.48
C VAL A 258 -11.48 -11.57 26.38
N LEU A 259 -12.67 -11.17 25.96
CA LEU A 259 -13.57 -10.36 26.79
C LEU A 259 -14.02 -11.11 28.04
N LYS A 260 -14.41 -12.39 27.90
CA LYS A 260 -14.76 -13.24 29.05
C LYS A 260 -13.60 -13.41 30.03
N ALA A 261 -12.39 -13.67 29.51
CA ALA A 261 -11.20 -13.80 30.35
C ALA A 261 -10.88 -12.48 31.10
N LYS A 262 -11.06 -11.33 30.45
CA LYS A 262 -10.89 -10.01 31.07
C LYS A 262 -11.94 -9.73 32.15
N GLU A 263 -13.19 -10.14 31.93
CA GLU A 263 -14.26 -10.02 32.94
C GLU A 263 -13.97 -10.88 34.17
N GLU A 264 -13.48 -12.11 33.98
CA GLU A 264 -13.04 -12.99 35.07
C GLU A 264 -11.86 -12.38 35.84
N GLU A 265 -10.83 -11.89 35.15
CA GLU A 265 -9.68 -11.22 35.79
C GLU A 265 -10.11 -9.97 36.58
N ASN A 266 -11.04 -9.18 36.05
CA ASN A 266 -11.57 -8.01 36.75
C ASN A 266 -12.34 -8.43 38.01
N LYS A 267 -13.16 -9.47 37.93
CA LYS A 267 -13.89 -10.01 39.07
C LYS A 267 -12.93 -10.51 40.15
N ASP A 268 -11.86 -11.19 39.77
CA ASP A 268 -10.83 -11.67 40.71
C ASP A 268 -10.08 -10.50 41.35
N ARG A 269 -9.74 -9.45 40.58
CA ARG A 269 -9.15 -8.21 41.10
C ARG A 269 -10.07 -7.49 42.08
N GLU A 270 -11.36 -7.39 41.77
CA GLU A 270 -12.35 -6.78 42.65
C GLU A 270 -12.48 -7.54 43.96
N ALA A 271 -12.56 -8.88 43.90
CA ALA A 271 -12.59 -9.74 45.08
C ALA A 271 -11.31 -9.59 45.93
N TYR A 272 -10.14 -9.51 45.29
CA TYR A 272 -8.87 -9.27 45.96
C TYR A 272 -8.83 -7.89 46.65
N LEU A 273 -9.26 -6.84 45.96
CA LEU A 273 -9.33 -5.49 46.53
C LEU A 273 -10.31 -5.41 47.70
N GLU A 274 -11.44 -6.12 47.63
CA GLU A 274 -12.39 -6.18 48.73
C GLU A 274 -11.78 -6.87 49.96
N ASN A 275 -11.09 -7.99 49.76
CA ASN A 275 -10.39 -8.70 50.84
C ASN A 275 -9.27 -7.84 51.46
N PHE A 276 -8.51 -7.12 50.63
CA PHE A 276 -7.47 -6.20 51.10
C PHE A 276 -8.07 -5.04 51.92
N LYS A 277 -9.19 -4.45 51.46
CA LYS A 277 -9.92 -3.43 52.22
C LYS A 277 -10.39 -3.94 53.57
N LYS A 278 -10.89 -5.19 53.65
CA LYS A 278 -11.29 -5.82 54.92
C LYS A 278 -10.11 -5.96 55.88
N GLN A 279 -8.96 -6.43 55.39
CA GLN A 279 -7.73 -6.53 56.20
C GLN A 279 -7.24 -5.16 56.71
N LEU A 280 -7.32 -4.14 55.86
CA LEU A 280 -6.94 -2.77 56.25
C LEU A 280 -7.88 -2.23 57.33
N MET A 281 -9.20 -2.43 57.18
CA MET A 281 -10.17 -2.05 58.21
C MET A 281 -9.88 -2.75 59.55
N GLU A 282 -9.62 -4.07 59.53
CA GLU A 282 -9.27 -4.84 60.72
C GLU A 282 -7.99 -4.32 61.40
N GLN A 283 -6.95 -4.00 60.61
CA GLN A 283 -5.73 -3.39 61.16
C GLN A 283 -5.98 -2.03 61.80
N THR A 284 -6.76 -1.16 61.14
CA THR A 284 -7.11 0.15 61.70
C THR A 284 -7.94 0.04 62.97
N GLU A 285 -8.80 -0.98 63.09
CA GLU A 285 -9.58 -1.24 64.29
C GLU A 285 -8.68 -1.72 65.44
N LEU A 286 -7.75 -2.64 65.17
CA LEU A 286 -6.76 -3.09 66.15
C LEU A 286 -5.86 -1.95 66.63
N GLU A 287 -5.48 -1.04 65.74
CA GLU A 287 -4.70 0.16 66.08
C GLU A 287 -5.51 1.10 66.99
N LYS A 288 -6.77 1.38 66.66
CA LYS A 288 -7.67 2.16 67.54
C LYS A 288 -7.80 1.53 68.92
N GLN A 289 -7.97 0.21 69.01
CA GLN A 289 -8.02 -0.50 70.29
C GLN A 289 -6.68 -0.44 71.07
N ARG A 290 -5.54 -0.34 70.39
CA ARG A 290 -4.24 -0.09 71.05
C ARG A 290 -4.17 1.33 71.59
N ASP A 291 -4.54 2.32 70.79
CA ASP A 291 -4.54 3.73 71.19
C ASP A 291 -5.48 3.97 72.38
N GLU A 292 -6.67 3.36 72.38
CA GLU A 292 -7.59 3.43 73.52
C GLU A 292 -6.98 2.82 74.79
N ARG A 293 -6.26 1.70 74.69
CA ARG A 293 -5.57 1.10 75.84
C ARG A 293 -4.46 2.01 76.35
N ILE A 294 -3.67 2.61 75.45
CA ILE A 294 -2.61 3.56 75.81
C ILE A 294 -3.21 4.80 76.48
N LYS A 295 -4.29 5.37 75.94
CA LYS A 295 -5.00 6.50 76.55
C LYS A 295 -5.50 6.17 77.94
N ARG A 296 -6.15 5.02 78.15
CA ARG A 296 -6.60 4.59 79.48
C ARG A 296 -5.43 4.40 80.45
N GLN A 297 -4.30 3.85 80.00
CA GLN A 297 -3.10 3.72 80.84
C GLN A 297 -2.50 5.09 81.20
N GLN A 298 -2.48 6.04 80.25
CA GLN A 298 -2.06 7.41 80.50
C GLN A 298 -2.98 8.11 81.50
N GLU A 299 -4.29 7.96 81.37
CA GLU A 299 -5.28 8.48 82.32
C GLU A 299 -5.06 7.90 83.73
N ILE A 300 -4.86 6.59 83.85
CA ILE A 300 -4.57 5.94 85.14
C ILE A 300 -3.25 6.46 85.72
N ALA A 301 -2.21 6.58 84.90
CA ALA A 301 -0.91 7.10 85.34
C ALA A 301 -1.00 8.57 85.76
N GLU A 302 -1.79 9.39 85.06
CA GLU A 302 -2.03 10.79 85.41
C GLU A 302 -2.79 10.92 86.74
N ILE A 303 -3.84 10.12 86.94
CA ILE A 303 -4.57 10.07 88.22
C ILE A 303 -3.62 9.66 89.36
N ALA A 304 -2.83 8.60 89.19
CA ALA A 304 -1.86 8.16 90.19
C ALA A 304 -0.77 9.22 90.48
N ALA A 305 -0.27 9.90 89.44
CA ALA A 305 0.72 10.96 89.58
C ALA A 305 0.14 12.17 90.34
N ASN A 306 -1.10 12.53 90.07
CA ASN A 306 -1.80 13.60 90.78
C ASN A 306 -2.02 13.24 92.26
N ASP A 307 -2.43 12.01 92.57
CA ASP A 307 -2.58 11.54 93.96
C ASP A 307 -1.25 11.57 94.74
N ILE A 308 -0.15 11.13 94.11
CA ILE A 308 1.19 11.20 94.71
C ILE A 308 1.62 12.65 94.93
N ARG A 309 1.36 13.54 93.96
CA ARG A 309 1.67 14.97 94.06
C ARG A 309 0.93 15.60 95.23
N ASP A 310 -0.36 15.31 95.41
CA ASP A 310 -1.17 15.85 96.50
C ASP A 310 -0.75 15.33 97.88
N LEU A 311 -0.39 14.05 97.99
CA LEU A 311 0.18 13.47 99.21
C LEU A 311 1.49 14.16 99.58
N ASN A 312 2.38 14.37 98.60
CA ASN A 312 3.64 15.06 98.82
C ASN A 312 3.39 16.52 99.21
N LEU A 313 2.46 17.22 98.55
CA LEU A 313 2.13 18.60 98.86
C LEU A 313 1.59 18.75 100.30
N LYS A 314 0.78 17.80 100.78
CA LYS A 314 0.36 17.73 102.20
C LYS A 314 1.55 17.51 103.14
N LYS A 315 2.49 16.61 102.82
CA LYS A 315 3.72 16.39 103.62
C LYS A 315 4.60 17.64 103.67
N TRP A 316 4.82 18.29 102.53
CA TRP A 316 5.60 19.52 102.42
C TRP A 316 4.97 20.66 103.24
N ARG A 317 3.64 20.81 103.20
CA ARG A 317 2.94 21.79 104.06
C ARG A 317 3.15 21.51 105.55
N LYS A 318 3.05 20.25 105.99
CA LYS A 318 3.33 19.86 107.39
C LYS A 318 4.79 20.15 107.77
N LEU A 319 5.74 19.77 106.91
CA LEU A 319 7.16 19.98 107.13
C LEU A 319 7.52 21.47 107.18
N GLN A 320 6.94 22.28 106.29
CA GLN A 320 7.13 23.73 106.27
C GLN A 320 6.63 24.38 107.56
N LEU A 321 5.47 23.98 108.08
CA LEU A 321 4.96 24.46 109.37
C LEU A 321 5.92 24.11 110.52
N VAL A 322 6.46 22.88 110.52
CA VAL A 322 7.47 22.46 111.51
C VAL A 322 8.75 23.29 111.38
N HIS A 323 9.24 23.57 110.18
CA HIS A 323 10.41 24.41 109.97
C HIS A 323 10.17 25.87 110.38
N GLN A 324 9.00 26.43 110.11
CA GLN A 324 8.64 27.78 110.57
C GLN A 324 8.63 27.84 112.09
N PHE A 325 8.06 26.83 112.75
CA PHE A 325 8.07 26.71 114.20
C PHE A 325 9.50 26.57 114.76
N LEU A 326 10.32 25.69 114.19
CA LEU A 326 11.69 25.48 114.64
C LEU A 326 12.57 26.70 114.37
N SER A 327 12.41 27.36 113.23
CA SER A 327 13.15 28.58 112.87
C SER A 327 12.82 29.72 113.82
N THR A 328 11.54 29.94 114.12
CA THR A 328 11.13 30.95 115.11
C THR A 328 11.64 30.62 116.52
N PHE A 329 11.61 29.34 116.91
CA PHE A 329 12.18 28.87 118.18
C PHE A 329 13.71 29.06 118.26
N LEU A 330 14.44 28.63 117.24
CA LEU A 330 15.90 28.75 117.16
C LEU A 330 16.33 30.20 117.06
N LYS A 331 15.63 31.04 116.30
CA LYS A 331 15.90 32.48 116.24
C LYS A 331 15.77 33.11 117.62
N LYS A 332 14.69 32.79 118.36
CA LYS A 332 14.50 33.26 119.74
C LYS A 332 15.60 32.76 120.70
N LYS A 333 16.01 31.50 120.57
CA LYS A 333 17.12 30.92 121.35
C LYS A 333 18.46 31.59 121.00
N MET A 334 18.74 31.78 119.71
CA MET A 334 19.95 32.41 119.22
C MET A 334 20.04 33.88 119.64
N GLU A 335 18.95 34.63 119.56
CA GLU A 335 18.88 36.00 120.08
C GLU A 335 19.18 36.05 121.59
N SER A 336 18.73 35.05 122.35
CA SER A 336 19.06 34.93 123.77
C SER A 336 20.53 34.61 124.04
N GLU A 337 21.15 33.75 123.24
CA GLU A 337 22.57 33.39 123.37
C GLU A 337 23.49 34.50 122.83
N MET A 338 23.17 35.12 121.69
CA MET A 338 23.91 36.27 121.15
C MET A 338 24.01 37.40 122.18
N LYS A 339 22.93 37.68 122.92
CA LYS A 339 22.95 38.66 124.01
C LYS A 339 23.95 38.29 125.12
N LYS A 340 24.15 37.00 125.43
CA LYS A 340 25.14 36.55 126.43
C LYS A 340 26.58 36.72 125.94
N TYR A 341 26.84 36.42 124.66
CA TYR A 341 28.20 36.40 124.09
C TYR A 341 28.61 37.69 123.37
N GLN A 342 27.74 38.69 123.30
CA GLN A 342 27.99 39.96 122.61
C GLN A 342 29.30 40.64 123.03
N GLY A 343 29.67 40.56 124.32
CA GLY A 343 30.93 41.12 124.83
C GLY A 343 32.18 40.37 124.34
N ILE A 344 32.11 39.03 124.23
CA ILE A 344 33.21 38.20 123.75
C ILE A 344 33.37 38.38 122.23
N GLU A 345 32.26 38.43 121.49
CA GLU A 345 32.27 38.67 120.04
C GLU A 345 32.86 40.05 119.70
N GLN A 346 32.54 41.10 120.46
CA GLN A 346 33.17 42.41 120.28
C GLN A 346 34.69 42.39 120.53
N ALA A 347 35.15 41.61 121.51
CA ALA A 347 36.58 41.42 121.77
C ALA A 347 37.26 40.64 120.62
N PHE A 348 36.60 39.60 120.11
CA PHE A 348 37.10 38.82 118.99
C PHE A 348 37.10 39.60 117.67
N GLN A 349 36.08 40.43 117.40
CA GLN A 349 36.04 41.33 116.24
C GLN A 349 37.15 42.37 116.28
N LYS A 350 37.56 42.86 117.45
CA LYS A 350 38.75 43.73 117.57
C LYS A 350 40.03 42.99 117.19
N ILE A 351 40.19 41.73 117.59
CA ILE A 351 41.35 40.91 117.23
C ILE A 351 41.36 40.62 115.73
N LYS A 352 40.20 40.27 115.17
CA LYS A 352 39.98 39.99 113.75
C LYS A 352 40.22 41.21 112.87
N ALA A 353 39.69 42.38 113.23
CA ALA A 353 39.95 43.64 112.53
C ALA A 353 41.44 44.03 112.54
N SER A 354 42.17 43.62 113.58
CA SER A 354 43.61 43.92 113.72
C SER A 354 44.51 42.94 112.94
N THR A 355 44.03 41.73 112.63
CA THR A 355 44.85 40.65 112.03
C THR A 355 44.45 40.29 110.60
N GLY A 356 43.25 40.67 110.14
CA GLY A 356 42.79 40.43 108.78
C GLY A 356 42.50 38.96 108.44
N VAL A 357 42.58 38.05 109.41
CA VAL A 357 42.27 36.63 109.24
C VAL A 357 40.96 36.31 109.94
N ASN A 358 40.01 35.74 109.20
CA ASN A 358 38.61 35.69 109.61
C ASN A 358 38.25 34.56 110.58
N ASP A 359 39.12 33.55 110.68
CA ASP A 359 38.96 32.36 111.52
C ASP A 359 40.20 32.15 112.38
N ALA A 360 40.01 31.98 113.70
CA ALA A 360 41.11 31.76 114.65
C ALA A 360 41.84 30.43 114.39
N GLY A 361 41.12 29.43 113.86
CA GLY A 361 41.72 28.15 113.48
C GLY A 361 42.64 28.26 112.27
N GLU A 362 42.29 29.08 111.29
CA GLU A 362 43.06 29.24 110.04
C GLU A 362 44.42 29.90 110.25
N ILE A 363 44.56 30.82 111.22
CA ILE A 363 45.84 31.45 111.55
C ILE A 363 46.87 30.40 112.00
N VAL A 364 46.43 29.50 112.88
CA VAL A 364 47.28 28.44 113.44
C VAL A 364 47.51 27.32 112.41
N HIS A 365 46.49 26.98 111.64
CA HIS A 365 46.55 25.88 110.67
C HIS A 365 47.42 26.22 109.44
N LYS A 366 47.39 27.47 108.94
CA LYS A 366 48.22 27.89 107.79
C LYS A 366 49.70 28.01 108.13
N PHE A 367 50.05 28.21 109.40
CA PHE A 367 51.44 28.25 109.84
C PHE A 367 52.05 26.84 109.98
N LEU A 368 51.27 25.86 110.44
CA LEU A 368 51.73 24.49 110.67
C LEU A 368 51.77 23.62 109.41
N ASN A 369 50.87 23.83 108.44
CA ASN A 369 50.69 22.89 107.31
C ASN A 369 51.29 23.34 105.97
N ARG A 370 52.13 24.38 105.98
CA ARG A 370 52.74 24.92 104.75
C ARG A 370 53.55 23.87 103.99
N GLU A 371 54.30 23.03 104.68
CA GLU A 371 55.12 21.97 104.04
C GLU A 371 54.29 20.75 103.61
N HIS A 372 53.25 20.40 104.38
CA HIS A 372 52.37 19.28 104.04
C HIS A 372 51.57 19.52 102.76
N THR A 373 51.13 20.77 102.54
CA THR A 373 50.37 21.15 101.35
C THR A 373 51.20 21.03 100.06
N TYR A 374 52.51 21.27 100.14
CA TYR A 374 53.43 21.11 99.02
C TYR A 374 53.66 19.63 98.67
N SER A 375 53.77 18.76 99.69
CA SER A 375 53.91 17.32 99.51
C SER A 375 52.66 16.68 98.87
N HIS A 376 51.46 17.10 99.31
CA HIS A 376 50.20 16.60 98.75
C HIS A 376 49.99 17.04 97.28
N LEU A 377 50.51 18.22 96.90
CA LEU A 377 50.45 18.69 95.52
C LEU A 377 51.31 17.80 94.60
N LEU A 378 52.52 17.43 95.04
CA LEU A 378 53.42 16.54 94.29
C LEU A 378 52.84 15.13 94.10
N ILE A 379 52.20 14.58 95.13
CA ILE A 379 51.51 13.28 95.03
C ILE A 379 50.35 13.36 94.03
N SER A 380 49.56 14.44 94.09
CA SER A 380 48.43 14.62 93.17
C SER A 380 48.89 14.76 91.72
N ILE A 381 50.01 15.43 91.46
CA ILE A 381 50.61 15.51 90.11
C ILE A 381 50.99 14.12 89.60
N SER A 382 51.65 13.30 90.43
CA SER A 382 52.02 11.93 90.06
C SER A 382 50.82 11.03 89.74
N ASP A 383 49.73 11.15 90.49
CA ASP A 383 48.50 10.37 90.24
C ASP A 383 47.78 10.82 88.95
N TYR A 384 47.81 12.12 88.64
CA TYR A 384 47.28 12.63 87.38
C TYR A 384 48.11 12.18 86.17
N GLU A 385 49.44 12.12 86.29
CA GLU A 385 50.32 11.57 85.23
C GLU A 385 50.00 10.09 84.94
N LYS A 386 49.87 9.26 85.98
CA LYS A 386 49.47 7.85 85.82
C LYS A 386 48.11 7.72 85.13
N ARG A 387 47.15 8.57 85.49
CA ARG A 387 45.81 8.55 84.88
C ARG A 387 45.86 8.92 83.41
N ILE A 388 46.69 9.89 83.01
CA ILE A 388 46.90 10.27 81.62
C ILE A 388 47.45 9.09 80.81
N ASP A 389 48.43 8.35 81.35
CA ASP A 389 49.01 7.20 80.65
C ASP A 389 48.01 6.05 80.47
N THR A 390 47.16 5.78 81.47
CA THR A 390 46.09 4.77 81.31
C THR A 390 45.07 5.15 80.24
N LEU A 391 44.74 6.44 80.11
CA LEU A 391 43.81 6.94 79.10
C LEU A 391 44.41 6.89 77.69
N LYS A 392 45.72 7.13 77.54
CA LYS A 392 46.42 6.96 76.26
C LYS A 392 46.37 5.52 75.76
N LYS A 393 46.67 4.54 76.62
CA LYS A 393 46.60 3.11 76.26
C LYS A 393 45.20 2.68 75.78
N LYS A 394 44.15 3.09 76.50
CA LYS A 394 42.77 2.80 76.10
C LYS A 394 42.37 3.46 74.78
N ASN A 395 42.89 4.65 74.50
CA ASN A 395 42.62 5.34 73.24
C ASN A 395 43.26 4.59 72.06
N ASP A 396 44.48 4.08 72.22
CA ASP A 396 45.14 3.29 71.18
C ASP A 396 44.45 1.93 70.94
N GLU A 397 43.95 1.27 71.99
CA GLU A 397 43.10 0.07 71.85
C GLU A 397 41.81 0.35 71.07
N LEU A 398 41.11 1.44 71.39
CA LEU A 398 39.88 1.84 70.67
C LEU A 398 40.15 2.19 69.21
N LYS A 399 41.29 2.83 68.91
CA LYS A 399 41.70 3.09 67.51
C LYS A 399 41.98 1.80 66.75
N SER A 400 42.56 0.80 67.40
CA SER A 400 42.78 -0.53 66.81
C SER A 400 41.45 -1.24 66.52
N GLN A 401 40.49 -1.19 67.44
CA GLN A 401 39.13 -1.73 67.25
C GLN A 401 38.35 -1.01 66.14
N LEU A 402 38.50 0.31 66.01
CA LEU A 402 37.89 1.07 64.92
C LEU A 402 38.48 0.64 63.56
N HIS A 403 39.79 0.36 63.52
CA HIS A 403 40.44 -0.11 62.29
C HIS A 403 39.97 -1.51 61.86
N SER A 404 39.76 -2.44 62.80
CA SER A 404 39.22 -3.77 62.49
C SER A 404 37.77 -3.71 62.00
N LEU A 405 36.91 -2.92 62.66
CA LEU A 405 35.52 -2.73 62.23
C LEU A 405 35.42 -2.08 60.84
N LYS A 406 36.33 -1.16 60.51
CA LYS A 406 36.38 -0.53 59.19
C LYS A 406 36.79 -1.51 58.08
N GLN A 407 37.56 -2.56 58.40
CA GLN A 407 37.89 -3.64 57.47
C GLN A 407 36.73 -4.60 57.24
N GLU A 408 35.89 -4.85 58.25
CA GLU A 408 34.71 -5.73 58.14
C GLU A 408 33.53 -5.12 57.37
N ILE A 409 33.42 -3.79 57.32
CA ILE A 409 32.34 -3.08 56.62
C ILE A 409 32.60 -2.96 55.09
N PHE A 410 33.86 -2.99 54.66
CA PHE A 410 34.26 -2.74 53.26
C PHE A 410 33.79 -3.76 52.19
N PRO A 411 33.51 -5.05 52.48
CA PRO A 411 32.98 -5.99 51.49
C PRO A 411 31.45 -5.94 51.32
N ILE A 412 30.69 -5.42 52.29
CA ILE A 412 29.22 -5.39 52.24
C ILE A 412 28.73 -4.23 51.38
N GLU A 413 29.34 -3.05 51.51
CA GLU A 413 28.99 -1.84 50.75
C GLU A 413 29.27 -2.00 49.23
N LYS A 414 30.24 -2.84 48.84
CA LYS A 414 30.60 -3.10 47.44
C LYS A 414 29.60 -3.98 46.68
N LEU A 415 28.75 -4.73 47.37
CA LEU A 415 27.73 -5.59 46.75
C LEU A 415 26.41 -4.84 46.52
N GLU A 416 25.99 -3.99 47.45
CA GLU A 416 24.78 -3.17 47.29
C GLU A 416 24.98 -2.08 46.23
N ILE A 417 26.15 -1.44 46.16
CA ILE A 417 26.46 -0.43 45.12
C ILE A 417 26.46 -1.02 43.70
N LYS A 418 26.69 -2.33 43.52
CA LYS A 418 26.60 -2.97 42.19
C LYS A 418 25.17 -3.23 41.76
N GLN A 419 24.26 -3.49 42.71
CA GLN A 419 22.86 -3.75 42.43
C GLN A 419 22.13 -2.46 42.04
N ASP A 420 22.43 -1.36 42.73
CA ASP A 420 21.87 -0.04 42.43
C ASP A 420 22.40 0.52 41.10
N LYS A 421 23.67 0.26 40.76
CA LYS A 421 24.22 0.65 39.44
C LYS A 421 23.52 -0.03 38.27
N LEU A 422 23.17 -1.32 38.41
CA LEU A 422 22.44 -2.04 37.36
C LEU A 422 21.02 -1.51 37.17
N GLN A 423 20.34 -1.10 38.24
CA GLN A 423 19.02 -0.48 38.15
C GLN A 423 19.08 0.92 37.52
N ILE A 424 20.10 1.72 37.87
CA ILE A 424 20.33 3.04 37.28
C ILE A 424 20.63 2.93 35.78
N ASP A 425 21.46 1.96 35.37
CA ASP A 425 21.77 1.73 33.96
C ASP A 425 20.53 1.27 33.17
N GLU A 426 19.66 0.45 33.78
CA GLU A 426 18.39 0.04 33.14
C GLU A 426 17.41 1.21 32.96
N ILE A 427 17.33 2.12 33.96
CA ILE A 427 16.52 3.34 33.88
C ILE A 427 17.08 4.29 32.82
N TYR A 428 18.41 4.45 32.77
CA TYR A 428 19.07 5.30 31.77
C TYR A 428 18.84 4.79 30.35
N GLN A 429 18.87 3.47 30.15
CA GLN A 429 18.57 2.86 28.86
C GLN A 429 17.11 3.09 28.44
N LYS A 430 16.15 2.94 29.37
CA LYS A 430 14.72 3.23 29.11
C LYS A 430 14.48 4.70 28.76
N TYR A 431 15.17 5.61 29.45
CA TYR A 431 15.11 7.04 29.14
C TYR A 431 15.64 7.34 27.73
N LYS A 432 16.80 6.78 27.37
CA LYS A 432 17.41 6.93 26.05
C LYS A 432 16.49 6.40 24.93
N ASP A 433 15.95 5.20 25.09
CA ASP A 433 15.03 4.60 24.12
C ASP A 433 13.73 5.43 23.95
N THR A 434 13.28 6.10 25.02
CA THR A 434 12.09 6.97 24.98
C THR A 434 12.40 8.31 24.31
N SER A 435 13.59 8.88 24.57
CA SER A 435 14.10 10.07 23.89
C SER A 435 14.23 9.83 22.37
N ASP A 436 14.87 8.73 21.96
CA ASP A 436 15.05 8.38 20.55
C ASP A 436 13.70 8.17 19.84
N LYS A 437 12.67 7.66 20.55
CA LYS A 437 11.30 7.55 20.01
C LYS A 437 10.64 8.91 19.85
N SER A 438 10.83 9.83 20.80
CA SER A 438 10.32 11.19 20.72
C SER A 438 10.93 11.96 19.53
N ASP A 439 12.25 11.86 19.36
CA ASP A 439 12.95 12.49 18.24
C ASP A 439 12.49 11.92 16.89
N ASN A 440 12.28 10.61 16.81
CA ASN A 440 11.68 9.98 15.63
C ASN A 440 10.25 10.47 15.37
N CYS A 441 9.44 10.67 16.40
CA CYS A 441 8.09 11.23 16.25
C CYS A 441 8.14 12.66 15.70
N HIS A 442 9.03 13.52 16.20
CA HIS A 442 9.22 14.88 15.66
C HIS A 442 9.73 14.89 14.21
N LEU A 443 10.57 13.93 13.83
CA LEU A 443 11.02 13.77 12.45
C LEU A 443 9.86 13.37 11.52
N ILE A 444 9.02 12.44 11.96
CA ILE A 444 7.81 12.03 11.23
C ILE A 444 6.84 13.20 11.12
N GLU A 445 6.58 13.92 12.21
CA GLU A 445 5.74 15.11 12.24
C GLU A 445 6.22 16.16 11.24
N SER A 446 7.54 16.42 11.19
CA SER A 446 8.13 17.34 10.22
C SER A 446 7.96 16.88 8.77
N ARG A 447 8.13 15.57 8.51
CA ARG A 447 7.96 15.00 7.17
C ARG A 447 6.51 15.07 6.71
N VAL A 448 5.55 14.78 7.59
CA VAL A 448 4.12 14.85 7.32
C VAL A 448 3.73 16.30 7.03
N TYR A 449 4.19 17.25 7.84
CA TYR A 449 3.97 18.68 7.63
C TYR A 449 4.49 19.14 6.25
N ASP A 450 5.75 18.85 5.91
CA ASP A 450 6.30 19.20 4.59
C ASP A 450 5.59 18.50 3.44
N TRP A 451 5.14 17.26 3.64
CA TRP A 451 4.35 16.54 2.65
C TRP A 451 2.97 17.20 2.43
N MET A 452 2.30 17.62 3.49
CA MET A 452 1.02 18.32 3.39
C MET A 452 1.17 19.69 2.72
N ILE A 453 2.18 20.49 3.09
CA ILE A 453 2.47 21.76 2.42
C ILE A 453 2.70 21.52 0.91
N ARG A 454 3.53 20.54 0.53
CA ARG A 454 3.77 20.21 -0.88
C ARG A 454 2.51 19.74 -1.60
N THR A 455 1.62 19.00 -0.92
CA THR A 455 0.37 18.51 -1.49
C THR A 455 -0.61 19.65 -1.70
N LEU A 456 -0.75 20.53 -0.71
CA LEU A 456 -1.55 21.75 -0.80
C LEU A 456 -1.05 22.65 -1.94
N MET A 457 0.26 22.89 -2.03
CA MET A 457 0.87 23.66 -3.13
C MET A 457 0.52 23.09 -4.51
N LYS A 458 0.55 21.76 -4.66
CA LYS A 458 0.20 21.10 -5.93
C LYS A 458 -1.29 21.26 -6.24
N LEU A 459 -2.15 21.10 -5.24
CA LEU A 459 -3.60 21.25 -5.40
C LEU A 459 -3.99 22.70 -5.73
N GLU A 460 -3.46 23.68 -5.02
CA GLU A 460 -3.72 25.11 -5.28
C GLU A 460 -3.19 25.53 -6.65
N ARG A 461 -2.02 25.02 -7.07
CA ARG A 461 -1.51 25.23 -8.43
C ARG A 461 -2.45 24.66 -9.51
N CYS A 462 -3.08 23.51 -9.28
CA CYS A 462 -4.08 22.95 -10.21
C CYS A 462 -5.34 23.84 -10.34
N ILE A 463 -5.65 24.64 -9.31
CA ILE A 463 -6.78 25.59 -9.31
C ILE A 463 -6.36 26.96 -9.89
N GLY A 464 -5.08 27.14 -10.21
CA GLY A 464 -4.53 28.40 -10.71
C GLY A 464 -4.15 29.40 -9.61
N ILE A 465 -4.13 28.98 -8.33
CA ILE A 465 -3.68 29.80 -7.22
C ILE A 465 -2.18 29.56 -7.02
N GLU A 466 -1.35 30.53 -7.41
CA GLU A 466 0.10 30.45 -7.22
C GLU A 466 0.54 31.35 -6.05
N LYS A 467 0.85 30.72 -4.92
CA LYS A 467 1.48 31.33 -3.75
C LYS A 467 2.94 30.90 -3.63
N ASN A 468 3.77 31.77 -3.07
CA ASN A 468 5.16 31.42 -2.78
C ASN A 468 5.24 30.39 -1.64
N LYS A 469 6.22 29.48 -1.69
CA LYS A 469 6.41 28.42 -0.69
C LYS A 469 6.46 28.97 0.74
N GLU A 470 7.09 30.13 0.93
CA GLU A 470 7.21 30.81 2.21
C GLU A 470 5.87 31.27 2.79
N GLN A 471 4.92 31.67 1.93
CA GLN A 471 3.58 32.08 2.38
C GLN A 471 2.81 30.89 2.97
N TYR A 472 2.98 29.69 2.43
CA TYR A 472 2.35 28.49 3.01
C TYR A 472 2.88 28.16 4.41
N TYR A 473 4.19 28.33 4.64
CA TYR A 473 4.77 28.12 5.96
C TYR A 473 4.37 29.20 6.98
N GLN A 474 4.00 30.40 6.52
CA GLN A 474 3.45 31.46 7.38
C GLN A 474 1.96 31.26 7.67
N ASP A 475 1.17 30.94 6.64
CA ASP A 475 -0.28 30.74 6.74
C ASP A 475 -0.63 29.52 7.59
N TYR A 476 0.19 28.47 7.55
CA TYR A 476 -0.04 27.22 8.27
C TYR A 476 1.14 26.89 9.17
N LYS A 477 1.09 27.31 10.44
CA LYS A 477 2.12 26.96 11.43
C LYS A 477 2.14 25.45 11.69
N LYS A 478 3.31 24.91 12.04
CA LYS A 478 3.53 23.46 12.31
C LYS A 478 2.58 22.91 13.40
N SER A 479 2.17 23.74 14.36
CA SER A 479 1.20 23.39 15.42
C SER A 479 -0.22 23.14 14.92
N ASN A 480 -0.58 23.62 13.72
CA ASN A 480 -1.95 23.64 13.20
C ASN A 480 -2.11 22.68 12.01
N LEU A 481 -1.51 21.51 12.14
CA LEU A 481 -1.61 20.41 11.15
C LEU A 481 -3.05 20.01 10.79
N PRO A 482 -4.03 20.01 11.73
CA PRO A 482 -5.43 19.74 11.42
C PRO A 482 -6.04 20.75 10.43
N ASP A 483 -5.72 22.04 10.57
CA ASP A 483 -6.27 23.11 9.72
C ASP A 483 -5.77 22.97 8.27
N LEU A 484 -4.51 22.59 8.11
CA LEU A 484 -3.90 22.30 6.81
C LEU A 484 -4.61 21.12 6.13
N LEU A 485 -4.93 20.08 6.89
CA LEU A 485 -5.64 18.88 6.42
C LEU A 485 -7.10 19.19 6.05
N LEU A 486 -7.77 20.03 6.86
CA LEU A 486 -9.11 20.54 6.55
C LEU A 486 -9.10 21.38 5.26
N ARG A 487 -8.07 22.19 5.02
CA ARG A 487 -7.94 22.94 3.77
C ARG A 487 -7.76 22.02 2.56
N ILE A 488 -6.85 21.04 2.66
CA ILE A 488 -6.62 20.06 1.60
C ILE A 488 -7.92 19.31 1.28
N THR A 489 -8.66 18.88 2.30
CA THR A 489 -9.92 18.15 2.12
C THR A 489 -11.05 19.03 1.58
N SER A 490 -11.12 20.32 1.95
CA SER A 490 -12.06 21.29 1.36
C SER A 490 -11.79 21.45 -0.13
N ILE A 491 -10.52 21.65 -0.50
CA ILE A 491 -10.10 21.79 -1.91
C ILE A 491 -10.43 20.52 -2.69
N LEU A 492 -10.12 19.34 -2.15
CA LEU A 492 -10.46 18.07 -2.79
C LEU A 492 -11.98 17.92 -2.94
N ARG A 493 -12.77 18.23 -1.90
CA ARG A 493 -14.23 18.13 -1.95
C ARG A 493 -14.83 19.09 -2.98
N GLU A 494 -14.41 20.34 -3.00
CA GLU A 494 -14.92 21.35 -3.94
C GLU A 494 -14.59 21.01 -5.40
N ASN A 495 -13.41 20.45 -5.67
CA ASN A 495 -12.96 20.15 -7.04
C ASN A 495 -13.26 18.70 -7.50
N LEU A 496 -13.56 17.77 -6.58
CA LEU A 496 -14.03 16.43 -6.94
C LEU A 496 -15.55 16.39 -7.16
N VAL A 497 -16.31 17.26 -6.52
CA VAL A 497 -17.78 17.35 -6.71
C VAL A 497 -18.15 17.88 -8.09
N SER A 498 -17.24 18.58 -8.79
CA SER A 498 -17.44 19.01 -10.18
C SER A 498 -17.11 17.93 -11.23
N LEU A 499 -16.66 16.73 -10.83
CA LEU A 499 -16.34 15.59 -11.70
C LEU A 499 -17.48 14.54 -11.78
N ASP A 500 -18.73 14.94 -11.57
CA ASP A 500 -19.91 14.06 -11.74
C ASP A 500 -20.19 13.64 -13.20
N ASN A 501 -19.39 14.14 -14.17
CA ASN A 501 -19.32 13.54 -15.50
C ASN A 501 -18.47 12.27 -15.47
N SER A 502 -19.13 11.14 -15.20
CA SER A 502 -18.58 9.78 -15.01
C SER A 502 -17.57 9.29 -16.07
N GLU A 503 -17.51 9.88 -17.27
CA GLU A 503 -16.60 9.45 -18.34
C GLU A 503 -15.20 10.09 -18.26
N GLU A 504 -15.11 11.38 -17.92
CA GLU A 504 -13.82 12.08 -17.84
C GLU A 504 -13.03 11.63 -16.62
N ALA A 505 -13.71 11.41 -15.49
CA ALA A 505 -13.11 10.86 -14.29
C ALA A 505 -12.51 9.46 -14.54
N GLN A 506 -13.18 8.59 -15.31
CA GLN A 506 -12.63 7.27 -15.65
C GLN A 506 -11.41 7.35 -16.57
N ASN A 507 -11.39 8.28 -17.52
CA ASN A 507 -10.27 8.45 -18.44
C ASN A 507 -9.03 9.00 -17.72
N VAL A 508 -9.21 9.94 -16.79
CA VAL A 508 -8.13 10.46 -15.94
C VAL A 508 -7.64 9.39 -14.96
N LEU A 509 -8.54 8.56 -14.39
CA LEU A 509 -8.15 7.45 -13.52
C LEU A 509 -7.35 6.39 -14.27
N LYS A 510 -7.75 6.03 -15.50
CA LYS A 510 -7.01 5.10 -16.36
C LYS A 510 -5.63 5.64 -16.73
N ALA A 511 -5.52 6.93 -17.05
CA ALA A 511 -4.25 7.57 -17.39
C ALA A 511 -3.29 7.65 -16.18
N THR A 512 -3.81 7.96 -14.99
CA THR A 512 -3.00 8.02 -13.76
C THR A 512 -2.60 6.63 -13.25
N LEU A 513 -3.46 5.62 -13.37
CA LEU A 513 -3.10 4.22 -13.08
C LEU A 513 -1.99 3.72 -14.01
N ALA A 514 -2.06 4.05 -15.31
CA ALA A 514 -1.02 3.70 -16.28
C ALA A 514 0.33 4.34 -15.95
N GLN A 515 0.35 5.62 -15.53
CA GLN A 515 1.57 6.28 -15.08
C GLN A 515 2.14 5.69 -13.78
N LYS A 516 1.26 5.33 -12.82
CA LYS A 516 1.69 4.74 -11.55
C LYS A 516 2.25 3.34 -11.72
N ILE A 517 1.64 2.51 -12.58
CA ILE A 517 2.17 1.19 -12.96
C ILE A 517 3.56 1.32 -13.59
N ASN A 518 3.77 2.31 -14.47
CA ASN A 518 5.10 2.54 -15.05
C ASN A 518 6.15 2.99 -14.01
N GLY A 519 5.76 3.85 -13.05
CA GLY A 519 6.63 4.26 -11.94
C GLY A 519 7.01 3.13 -10.99
N ASP A 520 6.05 2.26 -10.66
CA ASP A 520 6.27 1.10 -9.79
C ASP A 520 7.13 0.02 -10.48
N ILE A 521 6.98 -0.17 -11.80
CA ILE A 521 7.87 -1.03 -12.60
C ILE A 521 9.31 -0.49 -12.58
N GLU A 522 9.50 0.83 -12.61
CA GLU A 522 10.83 1.44 -12.56
C GLU A 522 11.48 1.35 -11.16
N LEU A 523 10.67 1.48 -10.10
CA LEU A 523 11.09 1.24 -8.71
C LEU A 523 11.48 -0.21 -8.48
N MET A 524 10.69 -1.17 -8.98
CA MET A 524 10.99 -2.61 -8.92
C MET A 524 12.30 -2.96 -9.67
N ARG A 525 12.61 -2.25 -10.77
CA ARG A 525 13.92 -2.39 -11.45
C ARG A 525 15.09 -1.83 -10.65
N ARG A 526 14.89 -0.82 -9.79
CA ARG A 526 15.95 -0.28 -8.91
C ARG A 526 16.17 -1.13 -7.66
N VAL A 527 15.11 -1.71 -7.09
CA VAL A 527 15.19 -2.54 -5.87
C VAL A 527 15.84 -3.91 -6.14
N ASN A 528 15.74 -4.46 -7.36
CA ASN A 528 16.41 -5.71 -7.75
C ASN A 528 17.92 -5.57 -8.06
N ARG A 529 18.54 -4.42 -7.77
CA ARG A 529 20.00 -4.17 -7.94
C ARG A 529 20.79 -4.24 -6.63
N VAL A 530 20.29 -4.94 -5.61
CA VAL A 530 21.06 -5.22 -4.38
C VAL A 530 22.05 -6.34 -4.68
N LYS A 531 23.34 -6.01 -4.68
CA LYS A 531 24.44 -6.99 -4.74
C LYS A 531 24.37 -7.89 -3.49
N PRO A 532 24.57 -9.20 -3.61
CA PRO A 532 24.62 -10.10 -2.46
C PRO A 532 25.77 -9.70 -1.54
N ILE A 533 25.45 -9.43 -0.28
CA ILE A 533 26.43 -9.27 0.80
C ILE A 533 27.04 -10.66 1.03
N VAL A 534 28.33 -10.77 0.76
CA VAL A 534 29.13 -11.97 1.03
C VAL A 534 29.27 -12.10 2.54
N ASP A 535 28.79 -13.21 3.10
CA ASP A 535 28.99 -13.60 4.49
C ASP A 535 30.48 -13.75 4.81
N THR A 536 31.04 -12.75 5.50
CA THR A 536 32.35 -12.80 6.16
C THR A 536 32.18 -13.26 7.60
N SER A 537 31.85 -14.55 7.77
CA SER A 537 31.89 -15.21 9.08
C SER A 537 32.93 -16.32 9.11
N GLN A 538 34.18 -16.02 8.80
CA GLN A 538 35.33 -16.86 9.18
C GLN A 538 36.57 -15.99 9.40
N ILE A 539 37.39 -16.41 10.37
CA ILE A 539 38.74 -15.91 10.73
C ILE A 539 38.73 -14.84 11.83
N GLN A 540 38.78 -15.26 13.09
CA GLN A 540 40.02 -15.25 13.88
C GLN A 540 39.85 -16.13 15.15
N ARG A 541 40.51 -17.29 15.13
CA ARG A 541 40.98 -18.01 16.32
C ARG A 541 42.24 -17.28 16.79
N SER A 542 42.40 -17.04 18.09
CA SER A 542 43.32 -17.74 19.02
C SER A 542 43.62 -16.83 20.24
N PRO A 543 44.38 -17.26 21.27
CA PRO A 543 44.28 -18.49 22.05
C PRO A 543 44.23 -18.23 23.58
N SER A 544 43.93 -19.29 24.33
CA SER A 544 44.14 -19.43 25.78
C SER A 544 45.58 -19.11 26.22
N ARG A 545 45.75 -18.44 27.37
CA ARG A 545 46.94 -18.58 28.21
C ARG A 545 46.65 -18.29 29.68
N ASP A 546 46.90 -19.32 30.48
CA ASP A 546 46.94 -19.33 31.94
C ASP A 546 48.04 -18.43 32.53
N SER A 547 47.77 -18.02 33.77
CA SER A 547 48.68 -17.83 34.92
C SER A 547 49.98 -17.02 34.76
N PHE A 548 50.16 -15.97 35.57
CA PHE A 548 51.12 -15.94 36.69
C PHE A 548 51.08 -14.60 37.44
N ASP A 549 51.70 -14.63 38.62
CA ASP A 549 51.70 -13.72 39.77
C ASP A 549 52.01 -12.21 39.59
N LYS A 550 51.51 -11.45 40.59
CA LYS A 550 52.00 -10.23 41.31
C LYS A 550 53.52 -9.90 41.19
N PRO A 551 54.06 -8.74 41.71
CA PRO A 551 53.47 -7.58 42.45
C PRO A 551 54.05 -6.17 42.09
N SER A 552 53.63 -5.13 42.84
CA SER A 552 54.35 -3.85 43.13
C SER A 552 54.44 -2.84 41.96
N ALA A 553 54.38 -1.51 42.10
CA ALA A 553 54.26 -0.52 43.17
C ALA A 553 54.06 0.84 42.46
N ARG A 554 53.65 1.91 43.20
CA ARG A 554 54.06 3.33 43.01
C ARG A 554 53.82 3.99 41.62
N GLU A 555 53.59 5.27 41.40
CA GLU A 555 53.46 6.53 42.13
C GLU A 555 53.12 7.55 41.01
N SER A 556 52.42 8.64 41.35
CA SER A 556 52.55 9.97 40.71
C SER A 556 51.91 10.26 39.33
N THR A 557 51.22 11.43 39.30
CA THR A 557 51.31 12.51 38.27
C THR A 557 50.87 12.18 36.83
N GLU A 558 50.18 13.00 36.04
CA GLU A 558 49.96 14.45 36.00
C GLU A 558 48.88 14.72 34.93
N HIS A 559 48.31 15.92 35.00
CA HIS A 559 47.65 16.71 33.95
C HIS A 559 47.42 16.10 32.55
N LEU A 560 46.20 16.26 32.03
CA LEU A 560 46.02 16.82 30.68
C LEU A 560 44.67 17.54 30.55
N SER A 561 44.77 18.86 30.43
CA SER A 561 43.72 19.77 29.97
C SER A 561 43.52 19.62 28.45
N HIS A 562 42.28 19.62 27.97
CA HIS A 562 41.99 20.10 26.61
C HIS A 562 40.67 20.88 26.56
N HIS A 563 40.83 22.15 26.22
CA HIS A 563 39.85 23.07 25.68
C HIS A 563 39.17 22.51 24.43
N SER A 564 37.87 22.78 24.29
CA SER A 564 37.33 23.25 23.02
C SER A 564 36.12 24.15 23.29
N GLU A 565 36.38 25.45 23.20
CA GLU A 565 35.36 26.48 22.97
C GLU A 565 34.71 26.24 21.60
N VAL A 566 33.38 26.25 21.56
CA VAL A 566 32.64 26.61 20.36
C VAL A 566 31.58 27.63 20.79
N GLU A 567 31.91 28.89 20.55
CA GLU A 567 30.96 30.00 20.56
C GLU A 567 29.93 29.81 19.45
N LEU A 568 28.65 29.74 19.80
CA LEU A 568 27.57 30.12 18.90
C LEU A 568 26.59 31.01 19.67
N ASN A 569 26.68 32.30 19.33
CA ASN A 569 25.64 33.29 19.55
C ASN A 569 24.30 32.76 19.03
N ASN A 570 23.27 32.76 19.87
CA ASN A 570 21.92 33.16 19.46
C ASN A 570 21.10 33.53 20.69
N SER A 571 20.47 34.69 20.56
CA SER A 571 19.56 35.35 21.47
C SER A 571 18.32 34.51 21.76
N ASP A 572 18.14 34.10 23.01
CA ASP A 572 16.86 33.89 23.68
C ASP A 572 17.10 33.93 25.20
N VAL A 573 17.29 35.15 25.70
CA VAL A 573 17.42 35.48 27.12
C VAL A 573 16.02 35.80 27.61
N ASP A 574 15.41 34.89 28.36
CA ASP A 574 14.37 35.15 29.39
C ASP A 574 13.73 33.85 29.93
N SER A 575 14.02 32.68 29.34
CA SER A 575 13.44 31.39 29.78
C SER A 575 14.34 30.55 30.73
N VAL A 576 15.64 30.83 30.81
CA VAL A 576 16.61 29.95 31.53
C VAL A 576 16.78 30.32 33.01
N ASP A 577 16.38 31.54 33.41
CA ASP A 577 16.53 31.99 34.81
C ASP A 577 15.49 31.39 35.77
N LEU A 578 14.36 30.88 35.25
CA LEU A 578 13.33 30.22 36.06
C LEU A 578 13.76 28.83 36.54
N GLU A 579 14.38 28.01 35.68
CA GLU A 579 14.88 26.69 36.09
C GLU A 579 16.02 26.80 37.10
N LYS A 580 16.87 27.83 36.97
CA LYS A 580 17.95 28.08 37.91
C LYS A 580 17.42 28.57 39.27
N GLN A 581 16.39 29.41 39.29
CA GLN A 581 15.71 29.81 40.52
C GLN A 581 14.99 28.65 41.21
N GLU A 582 14.32 27.78 40.45
CA GLU A 582 13.67 26.59 41.01
C GLU A 582 14.69 25.61 41.59
N PHE A 583 15.82 25.41 40.91
CA PHE A 583 16.91 24.56 41.39
C PHE A 583 17.57 25.12 42.66
N ASP A 584 17.77 26.43 42.74
CA ASP A 584 18.31 27.09 43.94
C ASP A 584 17.32 27.05 45.12
N TYR A 585 16.02 27.19 44.85
CA TYR A 585 14.95 27.09 45.85
C TYR A 585 14.84 25.68 46.44
N VAL A 586 14.92 24.64 45.61
CA VAL A 586 14.93 23.24 46.06
C VAL A 586 16.17 22.95 46.91
N ASN A 587 17.35 23.45 46.52
CA ASN A 587 18.57 23.30 47.30
C ASN A 587 18.51 24.04 48.64
N GLN A 588 17.79 25.16 48.72
CA GLN A 588 17.56 25.88 49.96
C GLN A 588 16.64 25.11 50.92
N LEU A 589 15.55 24.52 50.42
CA LEU A 589 14.66 23.64 51.18
C LEU A 589 15.39 22.39 51.72
N ILE A 590 16.29 21.81 50.94
CA ILE A 590 17.11 20.66 51.39
C ILE A 590 18.09 21.07 52.51
N LYS A 591 18.60 22.31 52.49
CA LYS A 591 19.47 22.82 53.57
C LYS A 591 18.67 23.10 54.85
N GLU A 592 17.47 23.65 54.74
CA GLU A 592 16.60 23.93 55.89
C GLU A 592 16.12 22.63 56.57
N THR A 593 15.67 21.64 55.80
CA THR A 593 15.27 20.33 56.34
C THR A 593 16.43 19.58 57.01
N LYS A 594 17.65 19.65 56.46
CA LYS A 594 18.85 19.11 57.12
C LYS A 594 19.21 19.85 58.42
N HIS A 595 18.95 21.15 58.48
CA HIS A 595 19.19 21.95 59.67
C HIS A 595 18.16 21.65 60.78
N ASP A 596 16.91 21.44 60.42
CA ASP A 596 15.84 21.07 61.36
C ASP A 596 16.00 19.65 61.89
N LEU A 597 16.45 18.70 61.06
CA LEU A 597 16.88 17.38 61.52
C LEU A 597 18.02 17.47 62.54
N LYS A 598 19.01 18.34 62.31
CA LYS A 598 20.09 18.58 63.28
C LYS A 598 19.60 19.22 64.59
N ARG A 599 18.61 20.13 64.54
CA ARG A 599 17.98 20.71 65.73
C ARG A 599 17.14 19.69 66.51
N GLY A 600 16.43 18.79 65.82
CA GLY A 600 15.63 17.74 66.44
C GLY A 600 16.45 16.75 67.28
N PHE A 601 17.70 16.50 66.90
CA PHE A 601 18.62 15.65 67.69
C PHE A 601 19.24 16.36 68.89
N ALA A 602 19.32 17.69 68.90
CA ALA A 602 19.92 18.45 70.01
C ALA A 602 19.03 18.51 71.26
N TYR A 603 17.71 18.33 71.14
CA TYR A 603 16.77 18.42 72.27
C TYR A 603 16.55 17.11 73.05
N LYS A 604 17.08 15.97 72.59
CA LYS A 604 16.90 14.67 73.27
C LYS A 604 17.99 14.28 74.27
N ASN A 605 19.05 15.08 74.43
CA ASN A 605 20.17 14.78 75.33
C ASN A 605 20.41 15.86 76.40
N THR A 606 19.36 16.27 77.12
CA THR A 606 19.51 16.96 78.41
C THR A 606 19.27 15.95 79.54
N PRO A 607 20.30 15.58 80.33
CA PRO A 607 20.10 14.70 81.47
C PRO A 607 19.33 15.45 82.57
N GLN A 608 18.12 14.97 82.88
CA GLN A 608 17.42 15.32 84.11
C GLN A 608 18.31 14.91 85.29
N LYS A 609 18.85 15.89 86.01
CA LYS A 609 19.47 15.69 87.32
C LYS A 609 18.36 15.38 88.33
N ALA A 610 18.36 14.14 88.82
CA ALA A 610 17.75 13.76 90.09
C ALA A 610 18.75 13.99 91.23
#